data_AF-A0A3D1Z6W4-F1
#
_entry.id   AF-A0A3D1Z6W4-F1
#
_cell.length_a   1.000
_cell.length_b   1.000
_cell.length_c   1.000
_cell.angle_alpha   90.00
_cell.angle_beta   90.00
_cell.angle_gamma   90.00
#
_symmetry.space_group_name_H-M   'P 1'
#
loop_
_entity.id
_entity.type
_entity.pdbx_description
1 polymer ?
#
loop_
_entity_poly.entity_id
_entity_poly.type
_entity_poly.pdbx_seq_one_letter_code
_entity_poly.pdbx_strand_id
1 'polypeptide(L)' 'MSESDYKAALKRIESLFDAAEPSTPEGEELERLAAMVEEYEEKHFPI' A
#
# COMPACT_ATOMS: atom_id res chain seq x y z
N MET A 1 7.89 8.44 2.97
CA MET A 1 7.20 8.52 1.66
C MET A 1 6.87 9.96 1.37
N SER A 2 6.90 10.38 0.11
CA SER A 2 6.26 11.63 -0.32
C SER A 2 4.78 11.39 -0.63
N GLU A 3 3.99 12.46 -0.76
CA GLU A 3 2.58 12.35 -1.19
C GLU A 3 2.44 11.64 -2.55
N SER A 4 3.44 11.78 -3.43
CA SER A 4 3.45 11.08 -4.72
C SER A 4 3.67 9.58 -4.56
N ASP A 5 4.54 9.16 -3.63
CA ASP A 5 4.77 7.74 -3.34
C ASP A 5 3.54 7.11 -2.70
N TYR A 6 2.85 7.85 -1.82
CA TYR A 6 1.58 7.44 -1.23
C TYR A 6 0.50 7.20 -2.31
N LYS A 7 0.29 8.15 -3.21
CA LYS A 7 -0.68 7.97 -4.32
C LYS A 7 -0.30 6.82 -5.26
N ALA A 8 1.00 6.63 -5.52
CA ALA A 8 1.48 5.51 -6.33
C ALA A 8 1.24 4.16 -5.63
N ALA A 9 1.52 4.07 -4.33
CA ALA A 9 1.28 2.90 -3.51
C ALA A 9 -0.21 2.55 -3.49
N LEU A 10 -1.10 3.52 -3.26
CA LEU A 10 -2.55 3.31 -3.30
C LEU A 10 -3.02 2.76 -4.65
N LYS A 11 -2.59 3.35 -5.76
CA LYS A 11 -2.96 2.88 -7.10
C LYS A 11 -2.46 1.45 -7.38
N ARG A 12 -1.27 1.12 -6.85
CA ARG A 12 -0.71 -0.22 -6.97
C ARG A 12 -1.48 -1.23 -6.12
N ILE A 13 -1.84 -0.87 -4.89
CA ILE A 13 -2.71 -1.66 -4.02
C ILE A 13 -4.05 -1.93 -4.71
N GLU A 14 -4.72 -0.90 -5.26
CA GLU A 14 -5.98 -1.08 -6.00
C GLU A 14 -5.84 -2.06 -7.17
N SER A 15 -4.73 -1.97 -7.92
CA SER A 15 -4.47 -2.87 -9.06
C SER A 15 -4.18 -4.30 -8.63
N LEU A 16 -3.63 -4.48 -7.42
CA LEU A 16 -3.30 -5.78 -6.84
C LEU A 16 -4.46 -6.34 -6.03
N PHE A 17 -5.42 -5.54 -5.57
CA PHE A 17 -6.46 -5.96 -4.64
C PHE A 17 -7.35 -7.09 -5.21
N ASP A 18 -7.63 -7.04 -6.51
CA ASP A 18 -8.42 -8.06 -7.21
C ASP A 18 -7.57 -9.26 -7.70
N ALA A 19 -6.25 -9.11 -7.77
CA ALA A 19 -5.34 -10.07 -8.42
C ALA A 19 -4.38 -10.78 -7.44
N ALA A 20 -4.14 -10.21 -6.27
CA ALA A 20 -3.20 -10.72 -5.28
C ALA A 20 -3.86 -11.80 -4.44
N GLU A 21 -3.23 -12.98 -4.40
CA GLU A 21 -3.61 -14.05 -3.48
C GLU A 21 -2.64 -14.10 -2.30
N PRO A 22 -3.08 -14.59 -1.13
CA PRO A 22 -2.21 -14.82 0.01
C PRO A 22 -1.05 -15.76 -0.36
N SER A 23 0.15 -15.46 0.13
CA SER A 23 1.36 -16.25 -0.13
C SER A 23 1.83 -16.26 -1.61
N THR A 24 1.37 -15.33 -2.44
CA THR A 24 2.00 -15.02 -3.74
C THR A 24 2.88 -13.78 -3.65
N PRO A 25 3.83 -13.57 -4.59
CA PRO A 25 4.65 -12.36 -4.63
C PRO A 25 3.81 -11.07 -4.67
N GLU A 26 2.66 -11.10 -5.33
CA GLU A 26 1.69 -10.00 -5.39
C GLU A 26 1.03 -9.74 -4.03
N GLY A 27 0.68 -10.80 -3.28
CA GLY A 27 0.17 -10.69 -1.91
C GLY A 27 1.20 -10.10 -0.95
N GLU A 28 2.45 -10.56 -1.03
CA GLU A 28 3.56 -9.98 -0.24
C GLU A 28 3.83 -8.51 -0.61
N GLU A 29 3.70 -8.16 -1.90
CA GLU A 29 3.81 -6.77 -2.36
C GLU A 29 2.66 -5.91 -1.79
N LEU A 30 1.43 -6.42 -1.82
CA LEU A 30 0.25 -5.75 -1.30
C LEU A 30 0.34 -5.49 0.21
N GLU A 31 0.75 -6.50 1.00
CA GLU A 31 0.99 -6.32 2.44
C GLU A 31 2.05 -5.23 2.73
N ARG A 32 3.16 -5.25 1.99
CA ARG A 32 4.22 -4.26 2.16
C ARG A 32 3.72 -2.85 1.82
N LEU A 33 3.00 -2.70 0.70
CA LEU A 33 2.46 -1.41 0.29
C LEU A 33 1.42 -0.89 1.29
N ALA A 34 0.55 -1.76 1.80
CA ALA A 34 -0.44 -1.41 2.80
C ALA A 34 0.22 -0.88 4.09
N ALA A 35 1.23 -1.58 4.62
CA ALA A 35 1.98 -1.13 5.80
C ALA A 35 2.68 0.23 5.59
N MET A 36 3.20 0.46 4.38
CA MET A 36 3.82 1.75 4.02
C MET A 36 2.80 2.90 4.00
N VAL A 37 1.60 2.65 3.46
CA VAL A 37 0.48 3.59 3.42
C VAL A 37 0.02 3.92 4.85
N GLU A 38 -0.16 2.90 5.69
CA GLU A 38 -0.58 3.05 7.08
C GLU A 38 0.41 3.91 7.89
N GLU A 39 1.72 3.64 7.79
CA GLU A 39 2.75 4.45 8.47
C GLU A 39 2.74 5.92 7.98
N TYR A 40 2.48 6.13 6.68
CA TYR A 40 2.36 7.47 6.13
C TYR A 40 1.12 8.19 6.67
N GLU A 41 -0.02 7.50 6.77
CA GLU A 41 -1.25 8.05 7.31
C GLU A 41 -1.14 8.39 8.79
N GLU A 42 -0.53 7.53 9.61
CA GLU A 42 -0.27 7.84 11.03
C GLU A 42 0.58 9.10 11.21
N LYS A 43 1.56 9.32 10.32
CA LYS A 43 2.46 10.48 10.38
C LYS A 43 1.83 11.77 9.84
N HIS A 44 1.01 11.67 8.78
CA HIS A 44 0.50 12.84 8.06
C HIS A 44 -0.97 13.18 8.35
N PHE A 45 -1.76 12.19 8.75
CA PHE A 45 -3.16 12.33 9.14
C PHE A 45 -3.41 11.76 10.55
N PRO A 46 -2.72 12.28 11.58
CA PRO A 46 -3.02 11.89 12.95
C PRO A 46 -4.45 12.34 13.30
N ILE A 47 -5.33 11.37 13.54
CA ILE A 47 -6.74 11.56 13.88
C ILE A 47 -6.90 11.77 15.39
#